data_AF-A0A7K3GG51-F1
#
_entry.id   AF-A0A7K3GG51-F1
#
_cell.length_a   1.000
_cell.length_b   1.000
_cell.length_c   1.000
_cell.angle_alpha   90.00
_cell.angle_beta   90.00
_cell.angle_gamma   90.00
#
_symmetry.space_group_name_H-M   'P 1'
#
loop_
_entity.id
_entity.type
_entity.pdbx_description
1 polymer ?
#
loop_
_entity_poly.entity_id
_entity_poly.type
_entity_poly.pdbx_seq_one_letter_code
_entity_poly.pdbx_strand_id
1 'polypeptide(L)'
;MSACTWVVVLSAVLAPAPFGAGRAVPVVPSAAVARGPDPAVPAVARWWPVGTRPAVLRGWEPPADAYGPGHRGVDLAAAGGDPVRAVAAGRVSFAGPVAGRGVVSLELTGTGDPPLRTTYEPVAASVREGDEVAAGEVLGTVEPTGSHCTACLHWGLLRGDVYLDPLSLLPPWLLDSGPSRLLPVLGVPLPGEHSGERSEGQSGDRSASLSAARPGEQRTISRARPAAPWRPPPG
;
A
#
# COMPACT_ATOMS: atom_id res chain seq x y z
N MET A 1 -68.45 -73.27 -24.62
CA MET A 1 -67.31 -72.75 -23.82
C MET A 1 -66.53 -71.76 -24.70
N SER A 2 -66.67 -70.47 -24.46
CA SER A 2 -65.79 -69.43 -25.02
C SER A 2 -65.94 -68.18 -24.17
N ALA A 3 -64.88 -67.85 -23.43
CA ALA A 3 -64.84 -66.73 -22.49
C ALA A 3 -64.48 -65.44 -23.26
N CYS A 4 -65.31 -64.40 -23.12
CA CYS A 4 -65.00 -63.04 -23.55
C CYS A 4 -64.29 -62.32 -22.40
N THR A 5 -62.98 -62.15 -22.52
CA THR A 5 -62.19 -61.31 -21.61
C THR A 5 -62.25 -59.86 -22.09
N TRP A 6 -62.90 -58.99 -21.33
CA TRP A 6 -62.85 -57.55 -21.54
C TRP A 6 -61.63 -56.97 -20.81
N VAL A 7 -60.75 -56.29 -21.54
CA VAL A 7 -59.67 -55.48 -20.97
C VAL A 7 -60.19 -54.06 -20.79
N VAL A 8 -60.31 -53.60 -19.54
CA VAL A 8 -60.59 -52.20 -19.20
C VAL A 8 -59.26 -51.46 -19.17
N VAL A 9 -59.05 -50.53 -20.10
CA VAL A 9 -57.90 -49.63 -20.10
C VAL A 9 -58.27 -48.37 -19.30
N LEU A 10 -57.74 -48.26 -18.08
CA LEU A 10 -57.90 -47.09 -17.23
C LEU A 10 -56.86 -46.03 -17.63
N SER A 11 -57.27 -45.00 -18.37
CA SER A 11 -56.40 -43.86 -18.68
C SER A 11 -56.41 -42.87 -17.52
N ALA A 12 -55.29 -42.77 -16.80
CA ALA A 12 -55.09 -41.75 -15.78
C ALA A 12 -54.66 -40.43 -16.44
N VAL A 13 -55.52 -39.42 -16.37
CA VAL A 13 -55.19 -38.05 -16.77
C VAL A 13 -54.38 -37.40 -15.63
N LEU A 14 -53.09 -37.19 -15.86
CA LEU A 14 -52.23 -36.40 -14.96
C LEU A 14 -52.53 -34.91 -15.17
N ALA A 15 -53.04 -34.23 -14.15
CA ALA A 15 -53.14 -32.77 -14.12
C ALA A 15 -51.78 -32.14 -13.79
N PRO A 16 -51.35 -31.06 -14.46
CA PRO A 16 -50.15 -30.32 -14.07
C PRO A 16 -50.40 -29.51 -12.80
N ALA A 17 -49.44 -29.57 -11.87
CA ALA A 17 -49.46 -28.76 -10.65
C ALA A 17 -49.29 -27.26 -10.97
N PRO A 18 -49.94 -26.35 -10.23
CA PRO A 18 -49.75 -24.92 -10.41
C PRO A 18 -48.35 -24.50 -9.92
N PHE A 19 -47.62 -23.79 -10.77
CA PHE A 19 -46.37 -23.12 -10.41
C PHE A 19 -46.63 -22.13 -9.27
N GLY A 20 -46.03 -22.41 -8.11
CA GLY A 20 -46.06 -21.50 -6.96
C GLY A 20 -45.31 -20.20 -7.31
N ALA A 21 -46.01 -19.08 -7.23
CA ALA A 21 -45.41 -17.75 -7.31
C ALA A 21 -44.36 -17.60 -6.19
N GLY A 22 -43.08 -17.50 -6.58
CA GLY A 22 -41.99 -17.25 -5.67
C GLY A 22 -42.21 -15.92 -4.94
N ARG A 23 -42.30 -15.95 -3.61
CA ARG A 23 -42.22 -14.73 -2.80
C ARG A 23 -40.84 -14.12 -3.00
N ALA A 24 -40.79 -12.91 -3.56
CA ALA A 24 -39.58 -12.11 -3.55
C ALA A 24 -39.16 -11.89 -2.09
N VAL A 25 -38.00 -12.43 -1.71
CA VAL A 25 -37.36 -12.12 -0.43
C VAL A 25 -36.88 -10.68 -0.52
N PRO A 26 -37.32 -9.77 0.37
CA PRO A 26 -36.80 -8.41 0.35
C PRO A 26 -35.30 -8.48 0.66
N VAL A 27 -34.48 -8.02 -0.29
CA VAL A 27 -33.08 -7.72 -0.05
C VAL A 27 -33.06 -6.54 0.91
N VAL A 28 -32.87 -6.81 2.19
CA VAL A 28 -32.51 -5.77 3.16
C VAL A 28 -31.11 -5.30 2.80
N PRO A 29 -30.88 -4.01 2.50
CA PRO A 29 -29.54 -3.50 2.34
C PRO A 29 -28.81 -3.73 3.66
N SER A 30 -27.76 -4.55 3.62
CA SER A 30 -26.86 -4.74 4.75
C SER A 30 -26.32 -3.37 5.12
N ALA A 31 -26.75 -2.84 6.26
CA ALA A 31 -26.21 -1.60 6.77
C ALA A 31 -24.71 -1.78 6.87
N ALA A 32 -23.94 -0.97 6.13
CA ALA A 32 -22.51 -0.92 6.28
C ALA A 32 -22.23 -0.65 7.76
N VAL A 33 -21.72 -1.67 8.45
CA VAL A 33 -21.18 -1.49 9.80
C VAL A 33 -20.06 -0.49 9.62
N ALA A 34 -20.28 0.75 10.06
CA ALA A 34 -19.23 1.73 10.17
C ALA A 34 -18.17 1.09 11.07
N ARG A 35 -17.03 0.71 10.47
CA ARG A 35 -15.88 0.19 11.21
C ARG A 35 -15.51 1.26 12.23
N GLY A 36 -15.58 0.91 13.52
CA GLY A 36 -14.81 1.65 14.51
C GLY A 36 -13.33 1.65 14.09
N PRO A 37 -12.54 2.65 14.49
CA PRO A 37 -11.13 2.69 14.16
C PRO A 37 -10.48 1.39 14.63
N ASP A 38 -10.04 0.57 13.68
CA ASP A 38 -9.06 -0.48 13.90
C ASP A 38 -7.90 0.18 14.69
N PRO A 39 -7.36 -0.39 15.79
CA PRO A 39 -6.21 0.17 16.49
C PRO A 39 -5.13 0.56 15.48
N ALA A 40 -5.07 1.86 15.18
CA ALA A 40 -4.50 2.35 13.94
C ALA A 40 -3.09 1.79 13.75
N VAL A 41 -2.88 1.01 12.68
CA VAL A 41 -1.56 0.54 12.31
C VAL A 41 -0.67 1.77 12.17
N PRO A 42 0.39 1.93 13.00
CA PRO A 42 1.24 3.09 12.89
C PRO A 42 2.04 3.01 11.58
N ALA A 43 2.12 4.14 10.88
CA ALA A 43 2.91 4.27 9.65
C ALA A 43 4.42 4.29 9.94
N VAL A 44 4.96 3.16 10.37
CA VAL A 44 6.36 3.01 10.83
C VAL A 44 7.32 2.68 9.69
N ALA A 45 6.83 2.28 8.51
CA ALA A 45 7.70 1.95 7.41
C ALA A 45 8.49 3.18 6.93
N ARG A 46 9.73 2.94 6.51
CA ARG A 46 10.66 3.91 5.94
C ARG A 46 11.14 3.50 4.55
N TRP A 47 10.91 2.25 4.17
CA TRP A 47 11.29 1.66 2.90
C TRP A 47 10.15 0.82 2.34
N TRP A 48 10.07 0.77 1.02
CA TRP A 48 9.37 -0.34 0.36
C TRP A 48 10.18 -1.63 0.56
N PRO A 49 9.52 -2.80 0.66
CA PRO A 49 10.19 -4.07 0.90
C PRO A 49 11.04 -4.51 -0.31
N VAL A 50 10.75 -3.98 -1.50
CA VAL A 50 11.50 -4.20 -2.73
C VAL A 50 11.45 -2.95 -3.61
N GLY A 51 12.53 -2.68 -4.34
CA GLY A 51 12.63 -1.50 -5.20
C GLY A 51 12.44 -0.18 -4.44
N THR A 52 12.13 0.89 -5.18
CA THR A 52 11.84 2.22 -4.62
C THR A 52 10.36 2.52 -4.52
N ARG A 53 9.56 1.98 -5.44
CA ARG A 53 8.09 2.02 -5.46
C ARG A 53 7.58 0.95 -6.43
N PRO A 54 7.50 -0.31 -6.01
CA PRO A 54 7.08 -1.40 -6.87
C PRO A 54 5.60 -1.26 -7.23
N ALA A 55 5.21 -1.75 -8.41
CA ALA A 55 3.81 -1.86 -8.76
C ALA A 55 3.13 -2.91 -7.86
N VAL A 56 1.97 -2.58 -7.31
CA VAL A 56 1.11 -3.56 -6.61
C VAL A 56 0.38 -4.38 -7.67
N LEU A 57 0.77 -5.64 -7.84
CA LEU A 57 0.19 -6.56 -8.81
C LEU A 57 -1.12 -7.17 -8.31
N ARG A 58 -1.21 -7.40 -6.99
CA ARG A 58 -2.42 -7.84 -6.31
C ARG A 58 -2.53 -7.19 -4.93
N GLY A 59 -3.69 -6.61 -4.66
CA GLY A 59 -3.98 -5.91 -3.41
C GLY A 59 -4.39 -6.85 -2.28
N TRP A 60 -4.47 -6.28 -1.08
CA TRP A 60 -5.00 -6.95 0.10
C TRP A 60 -6.49 -7.29 -0.07
N GLU A 61 -6.84 -8.56 0.14
CA GLU A 61 -8.20 -9.08 0.06
C GLU A 61 -8.46 -9.93 1.31
N PRO A 62 -8.97 -9.35 2.42
CA PRO A 62 -9.11 -10.08 3.67
C PRO A 62 -10.05 -11.28 3.48
N PRO A 63 -9.67 -12.48 3.95
CA PRO A 63 -10.58 -13.60 3.90
C PRO A 63 -11.74 -13.38 4.89
N ALA A 64 -12.93 -13.86 4.54
CA ALA A 64 -14.14 -13.70 5.37
C ALA A 64 -14.06 -14.46 6.71
N ASP A 65 -13.24 -15.51 6.75
CA ASP A 65 -12.90 -16.30 7.92
C ASP A 65 -11.40 -16.67 7.87
N ALA A 66 -10.85 -17.23 8.94
CA ALA A 66 -9.42 -17.50 9.04
C ALA A 66 -8.86 -18.38 7.90
N TYR A 67 -9.67 -19.29 7.36
CA TYR A 67 -9.27 -20.27 6.35
C TYR A 67 -9.89 -20.01 4.97
N GLY A 68 -10.76 -19.02 4.85
CA GLY A 68 -11.45 -18.63 3.63
C GLY A 68 -10.50 -18.16 2.53
N PRO A 69 -11.01 -18.08 1.29
CA PRO A 69 -10.27 -17.52 0.17
C PRO A 69 -10.01 -16.03 0.40
N GLY A 70 -8.89 -15.54 -0.13
CA GLY A 70 -8.49 -14.15 -0.04
C GLY A 70 -7.01 -13.97 -0.38
N HIS A 71 -6.51 -12.78 -0.12
CA HIS A 71 -5.12 -12.41 -0.27
C HIS A 71 -4.62 -11.75 1.01
N ARG A 72 -3.85 -12.52 1.79
CA ARG A 72 -3.42 -12.17 3.15
C ARG A 72 -2.19 -11.25 3.19
N GLY A 73 -1.99 -10.48 2.13
CA GLY A 73 -0.89 -9.55 1.94
C GLY A 73 -1.08 -8.77 0.65
N VAL A 74 0.02 -8.26 0.10
CA VAL A 74 0.08 -7.65 -1.23
C VAL A 74 1.19 -8.27 -2.06
N ASP A 75 1.01 -8.29 -3.36
CA ASP A 75 2.01 -8.77 -4.31
C ASP A 75 2.66 -7.58 -5.00
N LEU A 76 3.96 -7.47 -4.87
CA LEU A 76 4.76 -6.35 -5.36
C LEU A 76 5.63 -6.82 -6.51
N ALA A 77 5.60 -6.13 -7.65
CA ALA A 77 6.42 -6.46 -8.80
C ALA A 77 7.91 -6.48 -8.41
N ALA A 78 8.56 -7.63 -8.61
CA ALA A 78 9.95 -7.87 -8.26
C ALA A 78 10.54 -9.01 -9.09
N ALA A 79 11.76 -8.83 -9.60
CA ALA A 79 12.48 -9.88 -10.31
C ALA A 79 13.26 -10.78 -9.34
N GLY A 80 13.51 -12.02 -9.73
CA GLY A 80 14.43 -12.89 -9.00
C GLY A 80 15.81 -12.26 -8.87
N GLY A 81 16.36 -12.26 -7.65
CA GLY A 81 17.61 -11.59 -7.30
C GLY A 81 17.45 -10.16 -6.78
N ASP A 82 16.26 -9.54 -6.90
CA ASP A 82 16.03 -8.19 -6.36
C ASP A 82 16.24 -8.19 -4.84
N PRO A 83 16.89 -7.14 -4.27
CA PRO A 83 17.11 -7.06 -2.84
C PRO A 83 15.80 -6.84 -2.09
N VAL A 84 15.57 -7.68 -1.08
CA VAL A 84 14.44 -7.55 -0.15
C VAL A 84 14.93 -6.82 1.09
N ARG A 85 14.20 -5.80 1.52
CA ARG A 85 14.61 -4.90 2.61
C ARG A 85 13.60 -4.88 3.75
N ALA A 86 14.10 -4.70 4.97
CA ALA A 86 13.27 -4.45 6.14
C ALA A 86 12.53 -3.11 5.99
N VAL A 87 11.20 -3.12 6.06
CA VAL A 87 10.41 -1.88 5.92
C VAL A 87 10.61 -0.92 7.11
N ALA A 88 10.91 -1.47 8.29
CA ALA A 88 11.14 -0.76 9.54
C ALA A 88 12.15 -1.56 10.40
N ALA A 89 12.65 -0.96 11.49
CA ALA A 89 13.51 -1.66 12.42
C ALA A 89 12.74 -2.76 13.17
N GLY A 90 13.39 -3.88 13.44
CA GLY A 90 12.75 -5.03 14.06
C GLY A 90 13.71 -6.17 14.37
N ARG A 91 13.14 -7.27 14.84
CA ARG A 91 13.85 -8.54 15.07
C ARG A 91 13.31 -9.59 14.10
N VAL A 92 14.21 -10.39 13.51
CA VAL A 92 13.83 -11.54 12.69
C VAL A 92 13.21 -12.61 13.60
N SER A 93 11.91 -12.86 13.44
CA SER A 93 11.20 -13.91 14.17
C SER A 93 11.23 -15.25 13.45
N PHE A 94 11.56 -15.25 12.15
CA PHE A 94 11.72 -16.46 11.35
C PHE A 94 12.52 -16.16 10.08
N ALA A 95 13.42 -17.06 9.69
CA ALA A 95 14.08 -17.05 8.39
C ALA A 95 14.37 -18.49 7.94
N GLY A 96 13.68 -18.97 6.91
CA GLY A 96 13.82 -20.35 6.46
C GLY A 96 12.72 -20.80 5.48
N PRO A 97 12.72 -22.08 5.08
CA PRO A 97 11.75 -22.60 4.13
C PRO A 97 10.38 -22.85 4.79
N VAL A 98 9.31 -22.43 4.12
CA VAL A 98 7.91 -22.78 4.42
C VAL A 98 7.27 -23.32 3.15
N ALA A 99 6.74 -24.54 3.20
CA ALA A 99 6.14 -25.21 2.04
C ALA A 99 7.02 -25.19 0.76
N GLY A 100 8.35 -25.25 0.94
CA GLY A 100 9.33 -25.28 -0.15
C GLY A 100 9.77 -23.91 -0.69
N ARG A 101 9.42 -22.80 -0.03
CA ARG A 101 9.82 -21.44 -0.42
C ARG A 101 10.47 -20.72 0.74
N GLY A 102 11.46 -19.86 0.46
CA GLY A 102 12.08 -19.06 1.50
C GLY A 102 11.13 -17.99 2.04
N VAL A 103 11.04 -17.88 3.37
CA VAL A 103 10.24 -16.88 4.06
C VAL A 103 11.10 -16.18 5.11
N VAL A 104 10.98 -14.86 5.19
CA VAL A 104 11.51 -14.06 6.31
C VAL A 104 10.33 -13.41 7.02
N SER A 105 10.34 -13.40 8.36
CA SER A 105 9.37 -12.67 9.18
C SER A 105 10.09 -11.75 10.16
N LEU A 106 9.61 -10.51 10.28
CA LEU A 106 10.14 -9.51 11.22
C LEU A 106 9.06 -9.06 12.19
N GLU A 107 9.36 -9.05 13.48
CA GLU A 107 8.60 -8.34 14.51
C GLU A 107 9.11 -6.91 14.63
N LEU A 108 8.23 -5.92 14.40
CA LEU A 108 8.58 -4.52 14.29
C LEU A 108 8.69 -3.86 15.67
N THR A 109 9.81 -3.21 15.95
CA THR A 109 10.07 -2.57 17.24
C THR A 109 9.10 -1.41 17.50
N GLY A 110 8.55 -1.34 18.72
CA GLY A 110 7.73 -0.21 19.17
C GLY A 110 6.32 -0.14 18.56
N THR A 111 5.77 -1.27 18.10
CA THR A 111 4.46 -1.32 17.41
C THR A 111 3.32 -1.90 18.26
N GLY A 112 3.54 -2.02 19.57
CA GLY A 112 2.58 -2.52 20.56
C GLY A 112 2.87 -3.95 21.02
N ASP A 113 1.90 -4.53 21.73
CA ASP A 113 1.92 -5.90 22.22
C ASP A 113 0.57 -6.58 21.89
N PRO A 114 0.54 -7.62 21.02
CA PRO A 114 1.69 -8.19 20.32
C PRO A 114 2.26 -7.21 19.27
N PRO A 115 3.57 -7.31 18.95
CA PRO A 115 4.18 -6.47 17.93
C PRO A 115 3.55 -6.76 16.56
N LEU A 116 3.57 -5.76 15.69
CA LEU A 116 3.29 -5.98 14.27
C LEU A 116 4.36 -6.87 13.68
N ARG A 117 3.96 -7.83 12.86
CA ARG A 117 4.84 -8.75 12.16
C ARG A 117 4.67 -8.63 10.65
N THR A 118 5.76 -8.39 9.94
CA THR A 118 5.79 -8.41 8.47
C THR A 118 6.37 -9.71 7.95
N THR A 119 5.83 -10.26 6.87
CA THR A 119 6.30 -11.49 6.22
C THR A 119 6.71 -11.21 4.76
N TYR A 120 7.78 -11.86 4.29
CA TYR A 120 8.36 -11.67 2.96
C TYR A 120 8.55 -13.05 2.31
N GLU A 121 7.96 -13.27 1.12
CA GLU A 121 8.03 -14.53 0.37
C GLU A 121 7.93 -14.26 -1.16
N PRO A 122 8.69 -14.95 -2.03
CA PRO A 122 9.76 -15.90 -1.72
C PRO A 122 11.11 -15.20 -1.57
N VAL A 123 11.88 -15.53 -0.52
CA VAL A 123 13.15 -14.86 -0.18
C VAL A 123 14.26 -15.86 0.13
N ALA A 124 15.36 -15.78 -0.62
CA ALA A 124 16.64 -16.37 -0.25
C ALA A 124 17.27 -15.51 0.84
N ALA A 125 17.03 -15.89 2.10
CA ALA A 125 17.41 -15.11 3.27
C ALA A 125 18.93 -14.99 3.43
N SER A 126 19.41 -13.78 3.72
CA SER A 126 20.77 -13.49 4.18
C SER A 126 20.87 -13.27 5.69
N VAL A 127 19.73 -13.13 6.37
CA VAL A 127 19.58 -13.00 7.83
C VAL A 127 19.17 -14.32 8.48
N ARG A 128 19.25 -14.39 9.82
CA ARG A 128 18.85 -15.52 10.64
C ARG A 128 17.82 -15.10 11.69
N GLU A 129 17.06 -16.07 12.19
CA GLU A 129 16.20 -15.87 13.35
C GLU A 129 17.00 -15.30 14.53
N GLY A 130 16.43 -14.29 15.19
CA GLY A 130 17.03 -13.58 16.31
C GLY A 130 17.79 -12.31 15.92
N ASP A 131 18.19 -12.14 14.65
CA ASP A 131 18.92 -10.95 14.19
C ASP A 131 18.09 -9.67 14.40
N GLU A 132 18.74 -8.59 14.83
CA GLU A 132 18.16 -7.25 14.83
C GLU A 132 18.51 -6.56 13.51
N VAL A 133 17.51 -5.96 12.87
CA VAL A 133 17.68 -5.30 11.57
C VAL A 133 17.21 -3.86 11.63
N ALA A 134 17.94 -2.98 10.96
CA ALA A 134 17.54 -1.59 10.77
C ALA A 134 16.57 -1.45 9.58
N ALA A 135 15.79 -0.36 9.56
CA ALA A 135 14.96 -0.05 8.40
C ALA A 135 15.82 0.14 7.14
N GLY A 136 15.50 -0.59 6.07
CA GLY A 136 16.21 -0.58 4.79
C GLY A 136 17.34 -1.61 4.69
N GLU A 137 17.66 -2.30 5.78
CA GLU A 137 18.65 -3.38 5.77
C GLU A 137 18.19 -4.53 4.87
N VAL A 138 19.13 -5.16 4.17
CA VAL A 138 18.86 -6.25 3.25
C VAL A 138 18.61 -7.54 4.03
N LEU A 139 17.42 -8.11 3.87
CA LEU A 139 17.00 -9.38 4.47
C LEU A 139 17.40 -10.59 3.62
N GLY A 140 17.60 -10.36 2.33
CA GLY A 140 17.89 -11.39 1.34
C GLY A 140 17.59 -10.90 -0.07
N THR A 141 17.35 -11.86 -0.97
CA THR A 141 16.96 -11.57 -2.35
C THR A 141 15.72 -12.36 -2.73
N VAL A 142 14.91 -11.83 -3.66
CA VAL A 142 13.73 -12.53 -4.17
C VAL A 142 14.17 -13.83 -4.85
N GLU A 143 13.57 -14.96 -4.50
CA GLU A 143 13.86 -16.21 -5.20
C GLU A 143 13.19 -16.20 -6.59
N PRO A 144 13.83 -16.79 -7.62
CA PRO A 144 13.25 -16.86 -8.98
C PRO A 144 12.09 -17.85 -9.11
N THR A 145 11.62 -18.45 -8.01
CA THR A 145 10.60 -19.49 -7.98
C THR A 145 9.20 -18.93 -8.23
N GLY A 146 8.48 -19.52 -9.19
CA GLY A 146 7.08 -19.22 -9.43
C GLY A 146 6.19 -19.80 -8.33
N SER A 147 5.52 -18.94 -7.58
CA SER A 147 4.49 -19.33 -6.61
C SER A 147 3.11 -18.96 -7.17
N HIS A 148 2.50 -17.91 -6.63
CA HIS A 148 1.21 -17.34 -7.00
C HIS A 148 1.34 -16.23 -8.04
N CYS A 149 2.57 -15.80 -8.35
CA CYS A 149 2.92 -14.83 -9.36
C CYS A 149 4.22 -15.26 -10.07
N THR A 150 4.46 -14.76 -11.27
CA THR A 150 5.66 -15.09 -12.07
C THR A 150 6.92 -14.30 -11.65
N ALA A 151 6.74 -13.07 -11.18
CA ALA A 151 7.83 -12.19 -10.74
C ALA A 151 7.28 -11.17 -9.73
N CYS A 152 7.13 -11.60 -8.48
CA CYS A 152 6.70 -10.71 -7.40
C CYS A 152 7.23 -11.15 -6.04
N LEU A 153 7.23 -10.20 -5.11
CA LEU A 153 7.36 -10.43 -3.69
C LEU A 153 5.98 -10.33 -3.05
N HIS A 154 5.53 -11.39 -2.38
CA HIS A 154 4.42 -11.34 -1.45
C HIS A 154 4.87 -10.73 -0.13
N TRP A 155 4.16 -9.70 0.32
CA TRP A 155 4.43 -8.99 1.55
C TRP A 155 3.18 -8.97 2.42
N GLY A 156 3.26 -9.57 3.61
CA GLY A 156 2.16 -9.68 4.55
C GLY A 156 2.36 -8.85 5.82
N LEU A 157 1.26 -8.60 6.53
CA LEU A 157 1.25 -7.91 7.82
C LEU A 157 0.27 -8.60 8.78
N LEU A 158 0.72 -8.82 10.01
CA LEU A 158 -0.06 -9.44 11.07
C LEU A 158 0.10 -8.70 12.39
N ARG A 159 -0.93 -8.78 13.25
CA ARG A 159 -0.84 -8.56 14.70
C ARG A 159 -1.35 -9.81 15.40
N GLY A 160 -0.48 -10.53 16.11
CA GLY A 160 -0.81 -11.86 16.61
C GLY A 160 -1.18 -12.78 15.44
N ASP A 161 -2.42 -13.28 15.42
CA ASP A 161 -2.97 -14.13 14.37
C ASP A 161 -3.89 -13.37 13.38
N VAL A 162 -4.05 -12.06 13.57
CA VAL A 162 -4.92 -11.22 12.72
C VAL A 162 -4.09 -10.63 11.59
N TYR A 163 -4.46 -10.95 10.36
CA TYR A 163 -3.87 -10.33 9.17
C TYR A 163 -4.45 -8.93 8.93
N LEU A 164 -3.60 -8.01 8.49
CA LEU A 164 -3.89 -6.60 8.26
C LEU A 164 -3.41 -6.20 6.86
N ASP A 165 -3.90 -5.07 6.35
CA ASP A 165 -3.42 -4.50 5.09
C ASP A 165 -1.96 -4.03 5.24
N PRO A 166 -0.97 -4.63 4.55
CA PRO A 166 0.43 -4.23 4.65
C PRO A 166 0.70 -2.80 4.18
N LEU A 167 -0.10 -2.27 3.24
CA LEU A 167 0.08 -0.90 2.75
C LEU A 167 -0.21 0.14 3.84
N SER A 168 -0.96 -0.21 4.88
CA SER A 168 -1.22 0.66 6.03
C SER A 168 0.03 0.98 6.87
N LEU A 169 1.12 0.22 6.73
CA LEU A 169 2.42 0.55 7.34
C LEU A 169 3.14 1.71 6.66
N LEU A 170 2.81 1.99 5.39
CA LEU A 170 3.50 2.97 4.58
C LEU A 170 2.96 4.38 4.88
N PRO A 171 3.81 5.34 5.26
CA PRO A 171 3.38 6.72 5.37
C PRO A 171 3.01 7.30 3.99
N PRO A 172 2.16 8.35 3.93
CA PRO A 172 1.68 8.93 2.68
C PRO A 172 2.79 9.26 1.69
N TRP A 173 3.95 9.77 2.14
CA TRP A 173 5.06 10.13 1.26
C TRP A 173 5.73 8.94 0.54
N LEU A 174 5.56 7.69 1.01
CA LEU A 174 6.01 6.50 0.27
C LEU A 174 5.00 6.07 -0.79
N LEU A 175 3.70 6.24 -0.49
CA LEU A 175 2.59 5.91 -1.37
C LEU A 175 2.43 6.95 -2.49
N ASP A 176 2.49 8.23 -2.12
CA ASP A 176 2.24 9.36 -3.00
C ASP A 176 3.46 9.64 -3.87
N SER A 177 3.25 9.68 -5.18
CA SER A 177 4.16 10.37 -6.06
C SER A 177 4.01 11.85 -5.74
N GLY A 178 5.04 12.47 -5.15
CA GLY A 178 5.06 13.93 -4.99
C GLY A 178 4.65 14.62 -6.30
N PRO A 179 4.24 15.90 -6.25
CA PRO A 179 3.58 16.56 -7.38
C PRO A 179 4.35 16.32 -8.68
N SER A 180 3.66 15.79 -9.70
CA SER A 180 4.24 15.52 -11.00
C SER A 180 4.96 16.77 -11.50
N ARG A 181 6.29 16.72 -11.61
CA ARG A 181 7.08 17.76 -12.25
C ARG A 181 7.24 17.38 -13.71
N LEU A 182 6.63 18.15 -14.60
CA LEU A 182 6.87 18.01 -16.02
C LEU A 182 8.33 18.36 -16.30
N LEU A 183 9.04 17.48 -16.98
CA LEU A 183 10.34 17.82 -17.55
C LEU A 183 10.12 18.98 -18.54
N PRO A 184 11.01 20.00 -18.56
CA PRO A 184 10.94 21.03 -19.58
C PRO A 184 10.97 20.38 -20.96
N VAL A 185 9.95 20.66 -21.77
CA VAL A 185 9.98 20.24 -23.17
C VAL A 185 11.01 21.13 -23.86
N LEU A 186 12.18 20.56 -24.21
CA LEU A 186 13.21 21.27 -24.95
C LEU A 186 12.61 21.79 -26.26
N GLY A 187 12.66 23.12 -26.46
CA GLY A 187 12.11 23.78 -27.65
C GLY A 187 10.75 24.47 -27.46
N VAL A 188 10.14 24.41 -26.27
CA VAL A 188 9.01 25.28 -25.93
C VAL A 188 9.52 26.46 -25.11
N PRO A 189 9.46 27.70 -25.63
CA PRO A 189 9.85 28.89 -24.87
C PRO A 189 9.05 28.99 -23.57
N LEU A 190 9.74 29.30 -22.47
CA LEU A 190 9.07 29.57 -21.21
C LEU A 190 8.19 30.82 -21.39
N PRO A 191 6.91 30.80 -20.95
CA PRO A 191 6.06 31.99 -21.01
C PRO A 191 6.68 33.08 -20.13
N GLY A 192 7.33 34.07 -20.74
CA GLY A 192 7.95 35.19 -20.02
C GLY A 192 9.13 35.85 -20.72
N GLU A 193 9.79 35.19 -21.67
CA GLU A 193 10.92 35.80 -22.39
C GLU A 193 10.44 36.57 -23.61
N HIS A 194 9.75 37.69 -23.36
CA HIS A 194 9.57 38.72 -24.38
C HIS A 194 10.75 39.67 -24.22
N SER A 195 11.90 39.30 -24.78
CA SER A 195 13.05 40.20 -24.92
C SER A 195 12.61 41.36 -25.81
N GLY A 196 12.36 42.52 -25.19
CA GLY A 196 12.07 43.74 -25.93
C GLY A 196 13.24 44.07 -26.87
N GLU A 197 12.99 44.00 -28.16
CA GLU A 197 13.81 44.64 -29.18
C GLU A 197 13.84 46.16 -28.91
N ARG A 198 14.94 46.62 -28.33
CA ARG A 198 15.31 48.04 -28.41
C ARG A 198 15.78 48.29 -29.84
N SER A 199 14.92 48.92 -30.63
CA SER A 199 15.33 49.63 -31.84
C SER A 199 16.27 50.77 -31.42
N GLU A 200 17.51 50.70 -31.88
CA GLU A 200 18.42 51.85 -31.95
C GLU A 200 17.83 52.93 -32.85
N GLY A 201 18.01 54.18 -32.44
CA GLY A 201 17.83 55.36 -33.29
C GLY A 201 16.71 56.29 -32.89
N GLN A 202 16.96 57.22 -31.95
CA GLN A 202 16.81 58.65 -32.24
C GLN A 202 17.46 59.50 -31.13
N SER A 203 18.42 60.30 -31.56
CA SER A 203 19.00 61.48 -30.90
C SER A 203 17.94 62.34 -30.19
N GLY A 204 18.21 62.76 -28.95
CA GLY A 204 17.37 63.69 -28.21
C GLY A 204 17.97 64.10 -26.87
N ASP A 205 18.79 65.12 -26.93
CA ASP A 205 19.38 65.89 -25.84
C ASP A 205 18.37 66.23 -24.72
N ARG A 206 18.73 66.01 -23.44
CA ARG A 206 18.35 66.82 -22.27
C ARG A 206 18.87 66.26 -20.94
N SER A 207 19.63 67.12 -20.27
CA SER A 207 20.14 67.00 -18.91
C SER A 207 19.04 66.99 -17.83
N ALA A 208 19.24 66.21 -16.77
CA ALA A 208 18.84 66.45 -15.36
C ALA A 208 19.14 65.16 -14.56
N SER A 209 20.27 65.07 -13.84
CA SER A 209 20.45 65.44 -12.42
C SER A 209 19.72 64.54 -11.40
N LEU A 210 20.55 63.85 -10.59
CA LEU A 210 20.38 63.50 -9.16
C LEU A 210 19.38 62.40 -8.77
N SER A 211 19.87 61.27 -8.26
CA SER A 211 20.12 61.09 -6.80
C SER A 211 20.24 59.60 -6.44
N ALA A 212 21.32 59.26 -5.77
CA ALA A 212 21.57 57.95 -5.17
C ALA A 212 20.65 57.69 -3.96
N ALA A 213 20.22 56.44 -3.81
CA ALA A 213 19.70 55.91 -2.54
C ALA A 213 20.46 54.63 -2.18
N ARG A 214 20.99 54.60 -0.96
CA ARG A 214 21.83 53.56 -0.36
C ARG A 214 21.01 52.37 0.17
N PRO A 215 21.64 51.21 0.43
CA PRO A 215 21.00 50.00 0.94
C PRO A 215 20.95 49.93 2.49
N GLY A 216 19.86 49.38 3.02
CA GLY A 216 19.64 48.99 4.41
C GLY A 216 18.21 48.44 4.49
N GLU A 217 17.86 47.31 5.11
CA GLU A 217 18.27 46.82 6.42
C GLU A 217 17.82 45.36 6.55
N GLN A 218 18.69 44.50 7.10
CA GLN A 218 18.43 43.08 7.32
C GLN A 218 17.61 42.91 8.60
N ARG A 219 16.41 42.32 8.49
CA ARG A 219 15.58 41.98 9.65
C ARG A 219 16.02 40.62 10.21
N THR A 220 16.56 40.68 11.41
CA THR A 220 16.89 39.54 12.28
C THR A 220 15.62 38.74 12.63
N ILE A 221 15.64 37.44 12.32
CA ILE A 221 14.62 36.49 12.77
C ILE A 221 15.03 36.03 14.17
N SER A 222 14.25 36.41 15.17
CA SER A 222 14.42 35.99 16.57
C SER A 222 14.18 34.49 16.68
N ARG A 223 15.17 33.75 17.20
CA ARG A 223 15.03 32.32 17.56
C ARG A 223 14.00 32.18 18.68
N ALA A 224 13.03 31.30 18.50
CA ALA A 224 12.12 30.87 19.55
C ALA A 224 12.87 30.00 20.59
N ARG A 225 12.54 30.19 21.88
CA ARG A 225 13.07 29.44 23.03
C ARG A 225 12.62 27.97 22.99
N PRO A 226 13.45 27.01 23.46
CA PRO A 226 13.03 25.63 23.60
C PRO A 226 12.00 25.45 24.73
N ALA A 227 11.02 24.59 24.50
CA ALA A 227 10.02 24.18 25.49
C ALA A 227 10.63 23.31 26.59
N ALA A 228 10.15 23.48 27.82
CA ALA A 228 10.60 22.73 28.99
C ALA A 228 10.10 21.26 28.95
N PRO A 229 10.86 20.30 29.52
CA PRO A 229 10.47 18.90 29.54
C PRO A 229 9.30 18.64 30.50
N TRP A 230 8.38 17.79 30.05
CA TRP A 230 7.19 17.35 30.79
C TRP A 230 7.55 16.42 31.97
N ARG A 231 6.82 16.55 33.08
CA ARG A 231 6.89 15.67 34.25
C ARG A 231 5.53 14.96 34.44
N PRO A 232 5.50 13.64 34.70
CA PRO A 232 4.27 12.93 35.04
C PRO A 232 3.78 13.29 36.46
N PRO A 233 2.46 13.23 36.71
CA PRO A 233 1.89 13.33 38.06
C PRO A 233 2.12 12.02 38.86
N PRO A 234 2.19 12.10 40.20
CA PRO A 234 2.31 10.90 41.04
C PRO A 234 0.96 10.21 41.25
N GLY A 235 0.98 8.88 41.24
CA GLY A 235 -0.13 8.00 41.67
C GLY A 235 -0.58 7.04 40.59
#